data_AF-A0A956M6A5-F1
#
_entry.id   AF-A0A956M6A5-F1
#
_cell.length_a   1.000
_cell.length_b   1.000
_cell.length_c   1.000
_cell.angle_alpha   90.00
_cell.angle_beta   90.00
_cell.angle_gamma   90.00
#
_symmetry.space_group_name_H-M   'P 1'
#
loop_
_entity.id
_entity.type
_entity.pdbx_description
1 polymer ?
#
loop_
_entity_poly.entity_id
_entity_poly.type
_entity_poly.pdbx_seq_one_letter_code
_entity_poly.pdbx_strand_id
1 'polypeptide(L)'
;MSNGALKHIQSHIDGNFFSMKPSIEEKEWVMTNYPNLSFDVKKAVEVIKGEFAFRAAYDENTQEYIINPSLAESSNQIIISDFYEIEICFVCSNGKSQLPLVYETGGRIKRLANKLSRPLADLHIYPDSRLCLVGLLDEEEKLSLPEFIDGPILQFCYDESYYEKYGRWPRGQYSHGAEGIVENFLDRFKNGKVNKEKCLEILRQYPTWERYYQLLNTKKDKIKGHHRCPCGTEKKIRKCHPKVWEGLNILHKLK
;
A
#
# COMPACT_ATOMS: atom_id res chain seq x y z
N MET A 1 -8.04 15.45 -12.53
CA MET A 1 -8.79 15.77 -11.30
C MET A 1 -8.95 14.46 -10.53
N SER A 2 -8.16 14.26 -9.48
CA SER A 2 -8.52 13.45 -8.30
C SER A 2 -7.36 13.57 -7.30
N ASN A 3 -7.42 14.63 -6.50
CA ASN A 3 -6.79 14.64 -5.18
C ASN A 3 -7.54 13.61 -4.35
N GLY A 4 -7.08 12.36 -4.36
CA GLY A 4 -7.50 11.35 -3.38
C GLY A 4 -6.83 11.62 -2.03
N ALA A 5 -7.08 12.81 -1.50
CA ALA A 5 -6.87 13.09 -0.10
C ALA A 5 -8.11 12.58 0.61
N LEU A 6 -7.89 11.72 1.61
CA LEU A 6 -8.84 11.32 2.64
C LEU A 6 -9.73 12.52 3.03
N LYS A 7 -10.89 12.63 2.39
CA LYS A 7 -11.91 13.63 2.71
C LYS A 7 -13.17 12.89 3.11
N HIS A 8 -13.11 12.29 4.29
CA HIS A 8 -14.20 12.23 5.26
C HIS A 8 -13.66 11.62 6.57
N ILE A 9 -12.61 12.25 7.13
CA ILE A 9 -12.37 12.16 8.57
C ILE A 9 -13.01 13.43 9.13
N GLN A 10 -14.10 13.25 9.87
CA GLN A 10 -14.75 14.33 10.58
C GLN A 10 -13.70 14.95 11.51
N SER A 11 -13.42 16.23 11.29
CA SER A 11 -12.45 17.04 12.01
C SER A 11 -12.70 16.99 13.52
N HIS A 12 -11.79 16.37 14.28
CA HIS A 12 -11.42 16.72 15.66
C HIS A 12 -10.30 15.79 16.17
N ILE A 13 -9.07 15.95 15.67
CA ILE A 13 -7.87 15.57 16.42
C ILE A 13 -6.81 16.63 16.12
N ASP A 14 -6.41 17.37 17.15
CA ASP A 14 -5.30 18.32 17.09
C ASP A 14 -4.00 17.58 16.73
N GLY A 15 -3.44 17.88 15.56
CA GLY A 15 -1.99 17.92 15.26
C GLY A 15 -1.03 16.81 15.69
N ASN A 16 -1.48 15.63 16.16
CA ASN A 16 -0.61 14.57 16.63
C ASN A 16 -0.27 13.59 15.50
N PHE A 17 0.92 13.77 14.94
CA PHE A 17 1.51 12.84 13.98
C PHE A 17 1.95 11.53 14.65
N PHE A 18 1.95 10.45 13.88
CA PHE A 18 2.31 9.10 14.30
C PHE A 18 3.68 9.08 14.99
N SER A 19 3.66 8.67 16.26
CA SER A 19 4.83 8.35 17.06
C SER A 19 5.02 6.84 17.08
N MET A 20 6.28 6.36 17.12
CA MET A 20 6.60 4.94 17.40
C MET A 20 6.25 4.52 18.85
N LYS A 21 5.45 5.33 19.53
CA LYS A 21 4.87 5.12 20.84
C LYS A 21 3.53 5.88 20.87
N PRO A 22 2.39 5.17 20.82
CA PRO A 22 1.08 5.79 20.86
C PRO A 22 0.87 6.67 22.10
N SER A 23 0.18 7.79 21.92
CA SER A 23 -0.28 8.63 23.02
C SER A 23 -1.40 7.94 23.82
N ILE A 24 -1.75 8.48 24.99
CA ILE A 24 -2.89 7.96 25.78
C ILE A 24 -4.20 8.11 24.99
N GLU A 25 -4.39 9.26 24.35
CA GLU A 25 -5.57 9.58 23.53
C GLU A 25 -5.71 8.61 22.34
N GLU A 26 -4.60 8.30 21.68
CA GLU A 26 -4.58 7.32 20.58
C GLU A 26 -4.96 5.91 21.06
N LYS A 27 -4.50 5.52 22.26
CA LYS A 27 -4.88 4.23 22.86
C LYS A 27 -6.35 4.17 23.21
N GLU A 28 -6.87 5.21 23.83
CA GLU A 28 -8.29 5.32 24.17
C GLU A 28 -9.17 5.27 22.92
N TRP A 29 -8.74 5.96 21.85
CA TRP A 29 -9.42 5.90 20.55
C TRP A 29 -9.45 4.48 19.98
N VAL A 30 -8.31 3.76 20.00
CA VAL A 30 -8.25 2.37 19.51
C VAL A 30 -9.19 1.48 20.32
N MET A 31 -9.14 1.53 21.65
CA MET A 31 -9.99 0.69 22.50
C MET A 31 -11.48 1.01 22.34
N THR A 32 -11.82 2.26 22.02
CA THR A 32 -13.21 2.70 21.80
C THR A 32 -13.76 2.22 20.46
N ASN A 33 -12.98 2.35 19.39
CA ASN A 33 -13.43 2.05 18.02
C ASN A 33 -13.21 0.59 17.63
N TYR A 34 -12.22 -0.07 18.23
CA TYR A 34 -11.82 -1.45 17.96
C TYR A 34 -11.67 -2.23 19.27
N PRO A 35 -12.78 -2.55 19.96
CA PRO A 35 -12.75 -3.10 21.33
C PRO A 35 -12.12 -4.49 21.44
N ASN A 36 -11.97 -5.21 20.33
CA ASN A 36 -11.30 -6.51 20.29
C ASN A 36 -9.77 -6.41 20.06
N LEU A 37 -9.25 -5.19 19.85
CA LEU A 37 -7.83 -4.92 19.88
C LEU A 37 -7.36 -4.62 21.31
N SER A 38 -6.10 -4.96 21.58
CA SER A 38 -5.47 -4.76 22.88
C SER A 38 -4.02 -4.29 22.73
N PHE A 39 -3.55 -3.52 23.70
CA PHE A 39 -2.16 -3.11 23.80
C PHE A 39 -1.35 -4.10 24.63
N ASP A 40 -0.14 -4.43 24.17
CA ASP A 40 0.81 -5.30 24.87
C ASP A 40 2.25 -4.79 24.64
N VAL A 41 3.22 -5.40 25.30
CA VAL A 41 4.65 -5.11 25.12
C VAL A 41 5.39 -6.39 24.77
N LYS A 42 6.03 -6.40 23.60
CA LYS A 42 6.82 -7.54 23.08
C LYS A 42 8.26 -7.10 22.86
N LYS A 43 9.19 -7.69 23.60
CA LYS A 43 10.64 -7.34 23.50
C LYS A 43 10.91 -5.84 23.63
N ALA A 44 10.26 -5.19 24.61
CA ALA A 44 10.32 -3.74 24.86
C ALA A 44 9.76 -2.84 23.73
N VAL A 45 9.02 -3.42 22.78
CA VAL A 45 8.27 -2.69 21.75
C VAL A 45 6.78 -2.78 22.09
N GLU A 46 6.09 -1.64 22.04
CA GLU A 46 4.65 -1.62 22.19
C GLU A 46 3.98 -2.23 20.95
N VAL A 47 2.93 -3.01 21.15
CA VAL A 47 2.19 -3.67 20.08
C VAL A 47 0.69 -3.51 20.30
N ILE A 48 -0.07 -3.45 19.20
CA ILE A 48 -1.51 -3.66 19.21
C ILE A 48 -1.79 -5.04 18.59
N LYS A 49 -2.64 -5.84 19.22
CA LYS A 49 -3.01 -7.16 18.68
C LYS A 49 -4.46 -7.52 18.99
N GLY A 50 -5.02 -8.36 18.14
CA GLY A 50 -6.34 -8.97 18.32
C GLY A 50 -7.16 -8.94 17.03
N GLU A 51 -8.46 -9.12 17.20
CA GLU A 51 -9.41 -9.12 16.10
C GLU A 51 -9.70 -7.68 15.64
N PHE A 52 -9.28 -7.37 14.43
CA PHE A 52 -9.63 -6.15 13.71
C PHE A 52 -10.90 -6.39 12.91
N ALA A 53 -12.05 -6.12 13.53
CA ALA A 53 -13.34 -6.12 12.87
C ALA A 53 -13.59 -4.77 12.19
N PHE A 54 -14.05 -4.80 10.94
CA PHE A 54 -14.33 -3.59 10.17
C PHE A 54 -15.63 -3.72 9.38
N ARG A 55 -16.19 -2.55 9.04
CA ARG A 55 -17.25 -2.42 8.04
C ARG A 55 -16.92 -1.26 7.11
N ALA A 56 -16.80 -1.53 5.83
CA ALA A 56 -16.47 -0.52 4.84
C ALA A 56 -17.17 -0.75 3.51
N ALA A 57 -17.23 0.29 2.70
CA ALA A 57 -17.65 0.21 1.30
C ALA A 57 -16.54 0.69 0.38
N TYR A 58 -16.48 0.10 -0.81
CA TYR A 58 -15.76 0.67 -1.95
C TYR A 58 -16.79 1.22 -2.94
N ASP A 59 -16.67 2.49 -3.30
CA ASP A 59 -17.48 3.13 -4.33
C ASP A 59 -16.75 3.03 -5.68
N GLU A 60 -17.31 2.28 -6.63
CA GLU A 60 -16.66 2.05 -7.92
C GLU A 60 -16.60 3.33 -8.79
N ASN A 61 -17.46 4.33 -8.58
CA ASN A 61 -17.48 5.55 -9.38
C ASN A 61 -16.41 6.54 -8.94
N THR A 62 -16.37 6.83 -7.63
CA THR A 62 -15.37 7.73 -7.08
C THR A 62 -14.03 7.04 -6.90
N GLN A 63 -14.03 5.70 -6.90
CA GLN A 63 -12.93 4.88 -6.46
C GLN A 63 -12.48 5.35 -5.09
N GLU A 64 -13.36 5.38 -4.09
CA GLU A 64 -13.09 5.79 -2.69
C GLU A 64 -13.57 4.72 -1.71
N TYR A 65 -12.94 4.65 -0.54
CA TYR A 65 -13.40 3.81 0.57
C TYR A 65 -14.22 4.65 1.53
N ILE A 66 -15.31 4.08 2.03
CA ILE A 66 -16.18 4.67 3.03
C ILE A 66 -16.13 3.78 4.26
N ILE A 67 -15.69 4.32 5.39
CA ILE A 67 -15.58 3.62 6.66
C ILE A 67 -16.92 3.74 7.38
N ASN A 68 -17.41 2.63 7.92
CA ASN A 68 -18.68 2.53 8.63
C ASN A 68 -19.85 3.20 7.86
N PRO A 69 -20.10 2.83 6.58
CA PRO A 69 -21.12 3.49 5.76
C PRO A 69 -22.51 3.35 6.39
N SER A 70 -23.46 4.25 6.12
CA SER A 70 -24.85 4.00 6.55
C SER A 70 -25.47 2.85 5.74
N LEU A 71 -26.63 2.34 6.14
CA LEU A 71 -27.35 1.27 5.43
C LEU A 71 -27.94 1.71 4.07
N ALA A 72 -27.75 2.96 3.66
CA ALA A 72 -28.21 3.44 2.38
C ALA A 72 -27.29 2.92 1.26
N GLU A 73 -27.59 1.73 0.76
CA GLU A 73 -26.92 1.14 -0.39
C GLU A 73 -27.21 1.98 -1.63
N SER A 74 -26.17 2.63 -2.17
CA SER A 74 -26.20 3.03 -3.58
C SER A 74 -25.76 1.83 -4.43
N SER A 75 -26.29 1.71 -5.65
CA SER A 75 -26.04 0.56 -6.54
C SER A 75 -24.56 0.31 -6.87
N ASN A 76 -23.68 1.27 -6.58
CA ASN A 76 -22.27 1.26 -6.97
C ASN A 76 -21.33 1.07 -5.77
N GLN A 77 -21.90 0.86 -4.57
CA GLN A 77 -21.14 0.65 -3.35
C GLN A 77 -21.15 -0.83 -2.97
N ILE A 78 -19.96 -1.39 -2.81
CA ILE A 78 -19.81 -2.77 -2.37
C ILE A 78 -19.47 -2.75 -0.88
N ILE A 79 -20.45 -3.08 -0.04
CA ILE A 79 -20.28 -3.11 1.41
C ILE A 79 -19.70 -4.48 1.82
N ILE A 80 -18.66 -4.46 2.65
CA ILE A 80 -18.07 -5.63 3.30
C ILE A 80 -17.98 -5.36 4.80
N SER A 81 -18.52 -6.29 5.59
CA SER A 81 -18.24 -6.43 7.02
C SER A 81 -17.43 -7.70 7.20
N ASP A 82 -16.26 -7.61 7.80
CA ASP A 82 -15.35 -8.74 7.95
C ASP A 82 -14.36 -8.49 9.11
N PHE A 83 -13.50 -9.45 9.38
CA PHE A 83 -12.45 -9.32 10.38
C PHE A 83 -11.15 -10.06 10.01
N TYR A 84 -10.06 -9.59 10.61
CA TYR A 84 -8.75 -10.24 10.57
C TYR A 84 -8.11 -10.21 11.96
N GLU A 85 -7.39 -11.27 12.32
CA GLU A 85 -6.47 -11.24 13.45
C GLU A 85 -5.20 -10.50 13.00
N ILE A 86 -4.85 -9.41 13.66
CA ILE A 86 -3.68 -8.59 13.30
C ILE A 86 -2.73 -8.37 14.48
N GLU A 87 -1.47 -8.07 14.16
CA GLU A 87 -0.47 -7.53 15.10
C GLU A 87 0.17 -6.29 14.46
N ILE A 88 0.11 -5.15 15.13
CA ILE A 88 0.79 -3.90 14.77
C ILE A 88 1.96 -3.71 15.73
N CYS A 89 3.18 -3.71 15.19
CA CYS A 89 4.42 -3.50 15.94
C CYS A 89 4.96 -2.10 15.69
N PHE A 90 5.07 -1.29 16.74
CA PHE A 90 5.52 0.11 16.69
C PHE A 90 7.05 0.21 16.55
N VAL A 91 7.56 -0.39 15.47
CA VAL A 91 8.93 -0.30 14.98
C VAL A 91 8.88 -0.10 13.47
N CYS A 92 9.87 0.59 12.92
CA CYS A 92 10.02 0.74 11.48
C CYS A 92 11.04 -0.25 10.90
N SER A 93 10.98 -0.46 9.59
CA SER A 93 11.84 -1.41 8.87
C SER A 93 13.24 -0.86 8.58
N ASN A 94 13.98 -0.43 9.61
CA ASN A 94 15.38 0.04 9.55
C ASN A 94 15.67 0.93 8.32
N GLY A 95 14.82 1.94 8.07
CA GLY A 95 15.03 2.94 7.03
C GLY A 95 14.35 2.68 5.68
N LYS A 96 13.61 1.58 5.49
CA LYS A 96 12.87 1.33 4.25
C LYS A 96 11.46 1.91 4.24
N SER A 97 10.78 1.86 5.39
CA SER A 97 9.45 2.42 5.60
C SER A 97 9.39 3.13 6.95
N GLN A 98 8.63 4.21 7.03
CA GLN A 98 8.38 4.92 8.30
C GLN A 98 7.15 4.41 9.05
N LEU A 99 6.41 3.47 8.46
CA LEU A 99 5.20 2.92 9.04
C LEU A 99 5.52 1.74 10.00
N PRO A 100 4.62 1.47 10.96
CA PRO A 100 4.64 0.24 11.76
C PRO A 100 4.67 -1.01 10.90
N LEU A 101 5.28 -2.05 11.44
CA LEU A 101 5.18 -3.38 10.85
C LEU A 101 3.82 -3.97 11.25
N VAL A 102 3.04 -4.40 10.26
CA VAL A 102 1.74 -5.03 10.49
C VAL A 102 1.76 -6.46 9.95
N TYR A 103 1.10 -7.37 10.65
CA TYR A 103 1.01 -8.78 10.33
C TYR A 103 -0.45 -9.25 10.41
N GLU A 104 -0.85 -10.16 9.51
CA GLU A 104 -2.07 -10.97 9.69
C GLU A 104 -1.68 -12.26 10.42
N THR A 105 -2.21 -12.45 11.63
CA THR A 105 -1.79 -13.51 12.56
C THR A 105 -2.76 -14.69 12.60
N GLY A 106 -3.95 -14.55 12.03
CA GLY A 106 -4.98 -15.59 11.95
C GLY A 106 -4.72 -16.63 10.86
N GLY A 107 -3.74 -16.39 9.98
CA GLY A 107 -3.35 -17.25 8.87
C GLY A 107 -4.39 -17.33 7.75
N ARG A 108 -5.38 -16.44 7.71
CA ARG A 108 -6.43 -16.44 6.68
C ARG A 108 -5.85 -16.24 5.29
N ILE A 109 -4.99 -15.24 5.13
CA ILE A 109 -4.39 -14.90 3.82
C ILE A 109 -3.48 -16.04 3.36
N LYS A 110 -2.73 -16.66 4.29
CA LYS A 110 -1.91 -17.84 4.00
C LYS A 110 -2.75 -19.05 3.54
N ARG A 111 -3.90 -19.30 4.17
CA ARG A 111 -4.84 -20.35 3.73
C ARG A 111 -5.40 -20.04 2.33
N LEU A 112 -5.75 -18.79 2.06
CA LEU A 112 -6.22 -18.34 0.75
C LEU A 112 -5.15 -18.55 -0.33
N ALA A 113 -3.90 -18.13 -0.08
CA ALA A 113 -2.77 -18.35 -0.99
C ALA A 113 -2.60 -19.83 -1.34
N ASN A 114 -2.62 -20.71 -0.34
CA ASN A 114 -2.53 -22.15 -0.54
C ASN A 114 -3.71 -22.69 -1.37
N LYS A 115 -4.94 -22.28 -1.04
CA LYS A 115 -6.16 -22.68 -1.77
C LYS A 115 -6.09 -22.27 -3.24
N LEU A 116 -5.55 -21.10 -3.53
CA LEU A 116 -5.41 -20.57 -4.89
C LEU A 116 -4.12 -21.03 -5.60
N SER A 117 -3.23 -21.76 -4.92
CA SER A 117 -1.89 -22.09 -5.42
C SER A 117 -1.12 -20.86 -5.92
N ARG A 118 -1.19 -19.77 -5.15
CA ARG A 118 -0.56 -18.47 -5.45
C ARG A 118 0.54 -18.13 -4.45
N PRO A 119 1.59 -17.42 -4.88
CA PRO A 119 2.58 -16.90 -3.95
C PRO A 119 1.97 -15.82 -3.06
N LEU A 120 2.42 -15.76 -1.80
CA LEU A 120 2.00 -14.76 -0.81
C LEU A 120 2.20 -13.30 -1.28
N ALA A 121 3.21 -13.06 -2.11
CA ALA A 121 3.47 -11.73 -2.67
C ALA A 121 2.32 -11.22 -3.56
N ASP A 122 1.56 -12.12 -4.22
CA ASP A 122 0.37 -11.74 -5.01
C ASP A 122 -0.81 -11.31 -4.13
N LEU A 123 -0.77 -11.64 -2.84
CA LEU A 123 -1.71 -11.19 -1.80
C LEU A 123 -1.05 -10.15 -0.88
N HIS A 124 -0.08 -9.39 -1.41
CA HIS A 124 0.55 -8.29 -0.70
C HIS A 124 1.18 -8.66 0.65
N ILE A 125 1.68 -9.88 0.78
CA ILE A 125 2.45 -10.34 1.94
C ILE A 125 3.93 -10.42 1.57
N TYR A 126 4.77 -9.70 2.32
CA TYR A 126 6.22 -9.77 2.19
C TYR A 126 6.77 -11.14 2.64
N PRO A 127 7.98 -11.55 2.20
CA PRO A 127 8.59 -12.82 2.61
C PRO A 127 8.74 -12.99 4.13
N ASP A 128 8.84 -11.90 4.88
CA ASP A 128 8.89 -11.87 6.35
C ASP A 128 7.49 -11.81 7.00
N SER A 129 6.43 -12.10 6.23
CA SER A 129 5.01 -12.11 6.64
C SER A 129 4.41 -10.74 6.95
N ARG A 130 5.13 -9.64 6.74
CA ARG A 130 4.56 -8.29 6.89
C ARG A 130 3.56 -7.98 5.78
N LEU A 131 2.55 -7.19 6.12
CA LEU A 131 1.59 -6.65 5.15
C LEU A 131 2.23 -5.53 4.31
N CYS A 132 1.93 -5.51 3.01
CA CYS A 132 2.26 -4.42 2.11
C CYS A 132 1.08 -3.44 2.03
N LEU A 133 1.06 -2.48 2.95
CA LEU A 133 -0.10 -1.58 3.15
C LEU A 133 -0.17 -0.41 2.17
N VAL A 134 0.98 0.14 1.77
CA VAL A 134 1.05 1.34 0.91
C VAL A 134 2.21 1.24 -0.08
N GLY A 135 2.11 1.97 -1.18
CA GLY A 135 3.23 2.18 -2.10
C GLY A 135 4.34 3.00 -1.42
N LEU A 136 5.60 2.63 -1.65
CA LEU A 136 6.75 3.28 -0.97
C LEU A 136 6.91 4.78 -1.28
N LEU A 137 6.34 5.30 -2.39
CA LEU A 137 6.30 6.74 -2.67
C LEU A 137 5.08 7.44 -2.06
N ASP A 138 4.10 6.66 -1.59
CA ASP A 138 2.88 7.16 -0.94
C ASP A 138 3.05 7.27 0.58
N GLU A 139 4.17 6.80 1.14
CA GLU A 139 4.54 6.92 2.57
C GLU A 139 4.92 8.35 3.03
N GLU A 140 4.74 9.37 2.18
CA GLU A 140 5.19 10.74 2.45
C GLU A 140 4.30 11.51 3.44
N GLU A 141 3.12 10.98 3.77
CA GLU A 141 2.18 11.64 4.67
C GLU A 141 2.35 11.10 6.10
N LYS A 142 2.61 12.01 7.05
CA LYS A 142 2.58 11.68 8.47
C LYS A 142 1.12 11.41 8.84
N LEU A 143 0.76 10.14 8.95
CA LEU A 143 -0.54 9.72 9.49
C LEU A 143 -0.52 9.87 11.01
N SER A 144 -1.66 9.97 11.67
CA SER A 144 -1.87 9.66 13.09
C SER A 144 -2.17 8.16 13.26
N LEU A 145 -2.18 7.62 14.49
CA LEU A 145 -2.59 6.21 14.68
C LEU A 145 -4.01 5.92 14.15
N PRO A 146 -5.03 6.77 14.39
CA PRO A 146 -6.35 6.62 13.78
C PRO A 146 -6.29 6.57 12.25
N GLU A 147 -5.61 7.54 11.61
CA GLU A 147 -5.49 7.58 10.15
C GLU A 147 -4.73 6.36 9.58
N PHE A 148 -3.79 5.80 10.33
CA PHE A 148 -3.07 4.60 9.92
C PHE A 148 -3.95 3.34 9.98
N ILE A 149 -4.79 3.21 11.02
CA ILE A 149 -5.70 2.08 11.19
C ILE A 149 -6.87 2.19 10.18
N ASP A 150 -7.53 3.34 10.13
CA ASP A 150 -8.70 3.59 9.29
C ASP A 150 -8.36 3.76 7.80
N GLY A 151 -7.11 4.09 7.48
CA GLY A 151 -6.62 4.18 6.12
C GLY A 151 -5.93 2.88 5.66
N PRO A 152 -4.58 2.81 5.70
CA PRO A 152 -3.82 1.69 5.17
C PRO A 152 -4.23 0.29 5.66
N ILE A 153 -4.46 0.10 6.97
CA ILE A 153 -4.81 -1.23 7.51
C ILE A 153 -6.21 -1.64 7.06
N LEU A 154 -7.21 -0.77 7.27
CA LEU A 154 -8.59 -1.04 6.86
C LEU A 154 -8.67 -1.31 5.36
N GLN A 155 -8.02 -0.48 4.54
CA GLN A 155 -8.03 -0.63 3.10
C GLN A 155 -7.44 -1.99 2.68
N PHE A 156 -6.31 -2.38 3.26
CA PHE A 156 -5.71 -3.69 3.02
C PHE A 156 -6.68 -4.83 3.36
N CYS A 157 -7.26 -4.82 4.56
CA CYS A 157 -8.20 -5.86 5.00
C CYS A 157 -9.45 -5.93 4.11
N TYR A 158 -9.99 -4.78 3.71
CA TYR A 158 -11.10 -4.72 2.77
C TYR A 158 -10.71 -5.31 1.42
N ASP A 159 -9.57 -4.94 0.87
CA ASP A 159 -9.09 -5.38 -0.44
C ASP A 159 -8.86 -6.90 -0.47
N GLU A 160 -8.31 -7.47 0.60
CA GLU A 160 -8.17 -8.92 0.77
C GLU A 160 -9.53 -9.62 0.81
N SER A 161 -10.49 -9.11 1.60
CA SER A 161 -11.85 -9.67 1.67
C SER A 161 -12.59 -9.56 0.33
N TYR A 162 -12.40 -8.45 -0.38
CA TYR A 162 -12.95 -8.24 -1.70
C TYR A 162 -12.33 -9.23 -2.70
N TYR A 163 -11.01 -9.39 -2.68
CA TYR A 163 -10.31 -10.33 -3.55
C TYR A 163 -10.72 -11.77 -3.27
N GLU A 164 -10.82 -12.18 -2.01
CA GLU A 164 -11.32 -13.51 -1.63
C GLU A 164 -12.73 -13.76 -2.15
N LYS A 165 -13.60 -12.75 -2.09
CA LYS A 165 -15.01 -12.86 -2.51
C LYS A 165 -15.20 -12.83 -4.03
N TYR A 166 -14.46 -11.97 -4.74
CA TYR A 166 -14.73 -11.67 -6.16
C TYR A 166 -13.59 -12.10 -7.11
N GLY A 167 -12.45 -12.54 -6.60
CA GLY A 167 -11.29 -12.97 -7.39
C GLY A 167 -10.57 -11.86 -8.16
N ARG A 168 -10.87 -10.60 -7.86
CA ARG A 168 -10.25 -9.40 -8.46
C ARG A 168 -10.07 -8.32 -7.39
N TRP A 169 -9.12 -7.41 -7.61
CA TRP A 169 -8.87 -6.28 -6.71
C TRP A 169 -9.80 -5.10 -7.01
N PRO A 170 -10.25 -4.34 -6.00
CA PRO A 170 -11.14 -3.19 -6.22
C PRO A 170 -10.57 -2.15 -7.20
N ARG A 171 -9.33 -1.72 -6.99
CA ARG A 171 -8.66 -0.66 -7.78
C ARG A 171 -7.60 -1.17 -8.78
N GLY A 172 -7.63 -2.46 -9.13
CA GLY A 172 -6.51 -3.09 -9.84
C GLY A 172 -5.24 -3.10 -8.99
N GLN A 173 -4.08 -3.35 -9.60
CA GLN A 173 -2.80 -3.44 -8.90
C GLN A 173 -1.64 -2.91 -9.74
N TYR A 174 -0.61 -2.44 -9.04
CA TYR A 174 0.72 -2.27 -9.63
C TYR A 174 1.40 -3.63 -9.78
N SER A 175 2.35 -3.69 -10.71
CA SER A 175 3.30 -4.79 -10.83
C SER A 175 4.11 -4.94 -9.55
N HIS A 176 4.62 -6.15 -9.26
CA HIS A 176 5.48 -6.35 -8.10
C HIS A 176 6.88 -5.77 -8.32
N GLY A 177 7.54 -5.42 -7.21
CA GLY A 177 8.96 -5.04 -7.23
C GLY A 177 9.23 -3.67 -7.86
N ALA A 178 10.33 -3.56 -8.58
CA ALA A 178 10.82 -2.31 -9.15
C ALA A 178 9.88 -1.76 -10.23
N GLU A 179 9.15 -2.63 -10.93
CA GLU A 179 8.15 -2.27 -11.92
C GLU A 179 7.03 -1.45 -11.28
N GLY A 180 6.47 -1.93 -10.16
CA GLY A 180 5.40 -1.23 -9.44
C GLY A 180 5.81 0.14 -8.94
N ILE A 181 7.07 0.31 -8.53
CA ILE A 181 7.60 1.61 -8.11
C ILE A 181 7.60 2.62 -9.27
N VAL A 182 7.96 2.18 -10.48
CA VAL A 182 7.93 3.06 -11.66
C VAL A 182 6.49 3.35 -12.10
N GLU A 183 5.59 2.38 -11.99
CA GLU A 183 4.17 2.59 -12.28
C GLU A 183 3.53 3.58 -11.31
N ASN A 184 3.79 3.43 -10.02
CA ASN A 184 3.36 4.36 -8.99
C ASN A 184 3.98 5.76 -9.19
N PHE A 185 5.26 5.86 -9.55
CA PHE A 185 5.88 7.14 -9.92
C PHE A 185 5.17 7.80 -11.11
N LEU A 186 4.85 7.02 -12.16
CA LEU A 186 4.16 7.53 -13.34
C LEU A 186 2.78 8.11 -12.98
N ASP A 187 2.02 7.39 -12.18
CA ASP A 187 0.67 7.81 -11.77
C ASP A 187 0.74 9.04 -10.85
N ARG A 188 1.71 9.11 -9.92
CA ARG A 188 1.96 10.33 -9.12
C ARG A 188 2.32 11.52 -10.01
N PHE A 189 3.23 11.33 -10.99
CA PHE A 189 3.64 12.38 -11.92
C PHE A 189 2.45 12.92 -12.72
N LYS A 190 1.58 12.04 -13.23
CA LYS A 190 0.35 12.41 -13.95
C LYS A 190 -0.62 13.22 -13.08
N ASN A 191 -0.60 13.00 -11.77
CA ASN A 191 -1.39 13.73 -10.79
C ASN A 191 -0.69 14.97 -10.22
N GLY A 192 0.42 15.41 -10.82
CA GLY A 192 1.14 16.63 -10.41
C GLY A 192 2.00 16.46 -9.15
N LYS A 193 2.14 15.23 -8.62
CA LYS A 193 3.04 14.91 -7.51
C LYS A 193 4.33 14.32 -8.10
N VAL A 194 5.48 14.97 -7.90
CA VAL A 194 6.75 14.50 -8.44
C VAL A 194 7.77 14.33 -7.32
N ASN A 195 8.24 13.10 -7.12
CA ASN A 195 9.40 12.82 -6.27
C ASN A 195 10.35 11.85 -6.98
N LYS A 196 11.15 12.39 -7.92
CA LYS A 196 12.07 11.58 -8.73
C LYS A 196 13.21 11.06 -7.86
N GLU A 197 13.72 11.85 -6.92
CA GLU A 197 14.83 11.50 -6.03
C GLU A 197 14.46 10.28 -5.19
N LYS A 198 13.27 10.31 -4.56
CA LYS A 198 12.80 9.20 -3.74
C LYS A 198 12.55 7.94 -4.58
N CYS A 199 11.98 8.09 -5.78
CA CYS A 199 11.81 6.98 -6.71
C CYS A 199 13.16 6.32 -7.05
N LEU A 200 14.18 7.11 -7.39
CA LEU A 200 15.52 6.59 -7.67
C LEU A 200 16.20 5.99 -6.43
N GLU A 201 16.03 6.59 -5.26
CA GLU A 201 16.53 6.07 -3.97
C GLU A 201 15.95 4.68 -3.68
N ILE A 202 14.64 4.50 -3.84
CA ILE A 202 13.98 3.21 -3.62
C ILE A 202 14.44 2.21 -4.68
N LEU A 203 14.44 2.58 -5.97
CA LEU A 203 14.83 1.68 -7.07
C LEU A 203 16.25 1.14 -6.91
N ARG A 204 17.19 1.92 -6.37
CA ARG A 204 18.57 1.48 -6.08
C ARG A 204 18.67 0.31 -5.11
N GLN A 205 17.65 0.10 -4.27
CA GLN A 205 17.62 -0.98 -3.29
C GLN A 205 17.18 -2.32 -3.89
N TYR A 206 16.67 -2.32 -5.13
CA TYR A 206 16.19 -3.53 -5.78
C TYR A 206 17.31 -4.25 -6.53
N PRO A 207 17.36 -5.60 -6.51
CA PRO A 207 18.36 -6.38 -7.24
C PRO A 207 18.41 -6.11 -8.75
N THR A 208 17.29 -5.63 -9.32
CA THR A 208 17.18 -5.29 -10.75
C THR A 208 17.73 -3.92 -11.09
N TRP A 209 18.19 -3.12 -10.11
CA TRP A 209 18.64 -1.74 -10.28
C TRP A 209 19.57 -1.52 -11.48
N GLU A 210 20.55 -2.38 -11.67
CA GLU A 210 21.54 -2.22 -12.75
C GLU A 210 20.87 -2.17 -14.15
N ARG A 211 19.80 -2.94 -14.36
CA ARG A 211 19.04 -2.90 -15.62
C ARG A 211 18.27 -1.58 -15.80
N TYR A 212 17.74 -1.04 -14.70
CA TYR A 212 17.09 0.27 -14.70
C TYR A 212 18.11 1.39 -14.97
N TYR A 213 19.25 1.34 -14.28
CA TYR A 213 20.34 2.29 -14.42
C TYR A 213 20.86 2.36 -15.87
N GLN A 214 21.06 1.23 -16.54
CA GLN A 214 21.49 1.19 -17.94
C GLN A 214 20.50 1.89 -18.89
N LEU A 215 19.19 1.69 -18.70
CA LEU A 215 18.17 2.37 -19.49
C LEU A 215 18.15 3.86 -19.21
N LEU A 216 18.20 4.24 -17.93
CA LEU A 216 18.18 5.64 -17.50
C LEU A 216 19.42 6.40 -17.99
N ASN A 217 20.60 5.78 -18.07
CA ASN A 217 21.86 6.40 -18.52
C ASN A 217 22.16 6.27 -20.01
N THR A 218 21.16 5.92 -20.83
CA THR A 218 21.34 5.98 -22.27
C THR A 218 21.69 7.41 -22.74
N LYS A 219 22.59 7.54 -23.72
CA LYS A 219 22.95 8.84 -24.33
C LYS A 219 21.89 9.37 -25.31
N LYS A 220 20.79 8.63 -25.51
CA LYS A 220 19.71 8.99 -26.43
C LYS A 220 18.70 9.85 -25.70
N ASP A 221 18.05 10.77 -26.40
CA ASP A 221 17.02 11.67 -25.84
C ASP A 221 15.79 10.94 -25.24
N LYS A 222 15.63 9.65 -25.55
CA LYS A 222 14.54 8.82 -25.04
C LYS A 222 14.91 7.36 -24.98
N ILE A 223 14.30 6.65 -24.03
CA ILE A 223 14.37 5.20 -23.91
C ILE A 223 13.44 4.60 -24.97
N LYS A 224 14.01 3.92 -25.98
CA LYS A 224 13.22 3.30 -27.05
C LYS A 224 12.45 2.07 -26.54
N GLY A 225 11.18 1.96 -26.90
CA GLY A 225 10.33 0.85 -26.44
C GLY A 225 10.73 -0.56 -26.90
N HIS A 226 11.71 -0.70 -27.81
CA HIS A 226 12.27 -1.99 -28.21
C HIS A 226 13.40 -2.48 -27.30
N HIS A 227 13.88 -1.67 -26.35
CA HIS A 227 14.84 -2.14 -25.36
C HIS A 227 14.27 -3.31 -24.54
N ARG A 228 15.17 -4.18 -24.04
CA ARG A 228 14.79 -5.29 -23.17
C ARG A 228 14.18 -4.76 -21.89
N CYS A 229 13.14 -5.44 -21.42
CA CYS A 229 12.45 -5.07 -20.20
C CYS A 229 13.33 -5.36 -18.97
N PRO A 230 13.46 -4.40 -18.02
CA PRO A 230 14.34 -4.59 -16.86
C PRO A 230 13.86 -5.71 -15.91
N CYS A 231 12.59 -6.13 -16.00
CA CYS A 231 12.03 -7.27 -15.27
C CYS A 231 12.71 -8.62 -15.52
N GLY A 232 13.49 -8.75 -16.61
CA GLY A 232 14.24 -9.97 -16.92
C GLY A 232 13.54 -10.99 -17.80
N THR A 233 12.33 -10.70 -18.30
CA THR A 233 11.64 -11.57 -19.26
C THR A 233 12.22 -11.50 -20.68
N GLU A 234 13.26 -10.70 -20.90
CA GLU A 234 13.92 -10.45 -22.19
C GLU A 234 13.02 -9.84 -23.30
N LYS A 235 11.72 -9.69 -23.05
CA LYS A 235 10.73 -9.07 -23.95
C LYS A 235 10.99 -7.57 -24.14
N LYS A 236 10.48 -7.01 -25.23
CA LYS A 236 10.50 -5.57 -25.50
C LYS A 236 9.70 -4.83 -24.41
N ILE A 237 10.30 -3.82 -23.77
CA ILE A 237 9.68 -3.12 -22.63
C ILE A 237 8.29 -2.56 -22.95
N ARG A 238 8.07 -1.99 -24.14
CA ARG A 238 6.75 -1.47 -24.56
C ARG A 238 5.66 -2.54 -24.66
N LYS A 239 6.05 -3.81 -24.81
CA LYS A 239 5.12 -4.96 -24.89
C LYS A 239 5.01 -5.69 -23.56
N CYS A 240 6.07 -5.65 -22.73
CA CYS A 240 6.10 -6.33 -21.46
C CYS A 240 5.50 -5.48 -20.33
N HIS A 241 5.99 -4.24 -20.18
CA HIS A 241 5.55 -3.30 -19.15
C HIS A 241 5.46 -1.89 -19.77
N PRO A 242 4.38 -1.59 -20.51
CA PRO A 242 4.22 -0.30 -21.21
C PRO A 242 4.21 0.90 -20.26
N LYS A 243 3.59 0.77 -19.07
CA LYS A 243 3.61 1.83 -18.03
C LYS A 243 5.02 2.06 -17.49
N VAL A 244 5.78 1.00 -17.21
CA VAL A 244 7.20 1.12 -16.80
C VAL A 244 8.01 1.84 -17.88
N TRP A 245 7.81 1.51 -19.16
CA TRP A 245 8.47 2.23 -20.26
C TRP A 245 8.15 3.73 -20.28
N GLU A 246 6.88 4.11 -20.08
CA GLU A 246 6.47 5.51 -20.00
C GLU A 246 7.11 6.21 -18.80
N GLY A 247 7.02 5.62 -17.60
CA GLY A 247 7.60 6.16 -16.37
C GLY A 247 9.12 6.34 -16.46
N LEU A 248 9.84 5.38 -17.06
CA LEU A 248 11.29 5.52 -17.28
C LEU A 248 11.64 6.65 -18.25
N ASN A 249 10.82 6.92 -19.27
CA ASN A 249 11.06 8.07 -20.15
C ASN A 249 10.87 9.40 -19.42
N ILE A 250 9.95 9.46 -18.46
CA ILE A 250 9.78 10.65 -17.61
C ILE A 250 10.99 10.79 -16.69
N LEU A 251 11.37 9.74 -15.95
CA LEU A 251 12.56 9.75 -15.09
C LEU A 251 13.84 10.13 -15.85
N HIS A 252 13.99 9.64 -17.08
CA HIS A 252 15.13 9.97 -17.94
C HIS A 252 15.17 11.44 -18.35
N LYS A 253 14.01 12.05 -18.67
CA LYS A 253 13.91 13.46 -19.05
C LYS A 253 14.11 14.43 -17.90
N LEU A 254 13.78 14.01 -16.68
CA LEU A 254 13.96 14.81 -15.48
C LEU A 254 15.41 14.78 -14.96
N LYS A 255 16.37 14.27 -15.74
CA LYS A 255 17.80 14.32 -15.43
C LYS A 255 18.37 15.72 -15.57
#